data_AF-A0A9F3QUT9-F1
#
_entry.id   AF-A0A9F3QUT9-F1
#
_cell.length_a   1.000
_cell.length_b   1.000
_cell.length_c   1.000
_cell.angle_alpha   90.00
_cell.angle_beta   90.00
_cell.angle_gamma   90.00
#
_symmetry.space_group_name_H-M   'P 1'
#
loop_
_entity.id
_entity.type
_entity.pdbx_description
1 polymer ?
#
loop_
_entity_poly.entity_id
_entity_poly.type
_entity_poly.pdbx_seq_one_letter_code
_entity_poly.pdbx_strand_id
1 'polypeptide(L)'
;VQTHGAFLLMMETGRLLGLEETKKATEQDEHMLRLLTPIVKLYTAKQAVAVVSEGLECFGGQGFMEDTGLAVTLRDTQVLTIWEGTTNVLSLDVLRSILKSQGKALDAFFATAQAKLEAAARLSELQPSVQVVQNNLQQLKRFVSRMDSEGEAEMQLAGRDFAYTLARIYA
;
A
#
# COMPACT_ATOMS: atom_id res chain seq x y z
N VAL A 1 -11.95 -4.74 8.65
CA VAL A 1 -11.85 -4.27 7.24
C VAL A 1 -10.40 -3.96 6.85
N GLN A 2 -9.66 -3.14 7.62
CA GLN A 2 -8.28 -2.75 7.27
C GLN A 2 -7.29 -3.94 7.15
N THR A 3 -7.36 -4.93 8.04
CA THR A 3 -6.45 -6.09 8.03
C THR A 3 -6.65 -7.01 6.82
N HIS A 4 -7.88 -7.16 6.31
CA HIS A 4 -8.13 -8.02 5.14
C HIS A 4 -7.55 -7.41 3.87
N GLY A 5 -7.72 -6.09 3.65
CA GLY A 5 -7.08 -5.41 2.51
C GLY A 5 -5.55 -5.49 2.59
N ALA A 6 -4.98 -5.26 3.78
CA ALA A 6 -3.54 -5.42 4.03
C ALA A 6 -3.04 -6.84 3.72
N PHE A 7 -3.81 -7.86 4.12
CA PHE A 7 -3.51 -9.26 3.84
C PHE A 7 -3.54 -9.56 2.34
N LEU A 8 -4.57 -9.10 1.61
CA LEU A 8 -4.66 -9.28 0.17
C LEU A 8 -3.53 -8.57 -0.59
N LEU A 9 -3.15 -7.37 -0.16
CA LEU A 9 -2.00 -6.64 -0.71
C LEU A 9 -0.68 -7.41 -0.49
N MET A 10 -0.49 -7.99 0.70
CA MET A 10 0.67 -8.82 1.01
C MET A 10 0.69 -10.09 0.16
N MET A 11 -0.45 -10.79 0.05
CA MET A 11 -0.56 -12.00 -0.75
C MET A 11 -0.33 -11.74 -2.24
N GLU A 12 -0.84 -10.62 -2.77
CA GLU A 12 -0.58 -10.22 -4.16
C GLU A 12 0.90 -9.91 -4.40
N THR A 13 1.54 -9.21 -3.45
CA THR A 13 2.99 -8.95 -3.53
C THR A 13 3.78 -10.26 -3.50
N GLY A 14 3.40 -11.22 -2.65
CA GLY A 14 4.00 -12.56 -2.61
C GLY A 14 3.75 -13.36 -3.90
N ARG A 15 2.57 -13.24 -4.51
CA ARG A 15 2.25 -13.84 -5.82
C ARG A 15 3.17 -13.29 -6.91
N LEU A 16 3.35 -11.98 -6.96
CA LEU A 16 4.22 -11.30 -7.93
C LEU A 16 5.69 -11.72 -7.73
N LEU A 17 6.17 -11.77 -6.48
CA LEU A 17 7.51 -12.28 -6.16
C LEU A 17 7.69 -13.72 -6.67
N GLY A 18 6.72 -14.59 -6.43
CA GLY A 18 6.77 -15.97 -6.92
C GLY A 18 6.80 -16.07 -8.45
N LEU A 19 6.12 -15.17 -9.17
CA LEU A 19 6.23 -15.10 -10.63
C LEU A 19 7.62 -14.66 -11.10
N GLU A 20 8.23 -13.67 -10.44
CA GLU A 20 9.58 -13.19 -10.75
C GLU A 20 10.61 -14.31 -10.52
N GLU A 21 10.61 -14.93 -9.34
CA GLU A 21 11.53 -16.01 -8.97
C GLU A 21 11.42 -17.24 -9.88
N THR A 22 10.21 -17.51 -10.38
CA THR A 22 9.96 -18.61 -11.32
C THR A 22 10.13 -18.22 -12.79
N LYS A 23 10.55 -16.97 -13.09
CA LYS A 23 10.73 -16.42 -14.44
C LYS A 23 9.47 -16.47 -15.30
N LYS A 24 8.31 -16.30 -14.67
CA LYS A 24 6.98 -16.26 -15.30
C LYS A 24 6.37 -14.86 -15.25
N ALA A 25 7.04 -13.89 -14.63
CA ALA A 25 6.59 -12.51 -14.56
C ALA A 25 6.59 -11.88 -15.96
N THR A 26 5.55 -11.12 -16.25
CA THR A 26 5.54 -10.17 -17.37
C THR A 26 6.28 -8.88 -16.97
N GLU A 27 6.64 -8.02 -17.93
CA GLU A 27 7.21 -6.69 -17.63
C GLU A 27 6.27 -5.87 -16.71
N GLN A 28 4.95 -6.02 -16.88
CA GLN A 28 3.96 -5.40 -16.02
C GLN A 28 4.01 -5.96 -14.58
N ASP A 29 4.18 -7.28 -14.42
CA ASP A 29 4.31 -7.91 -13.09
C ASP A 29 5.58 -7.43 -12.37
N GLU A 30 6.71 -7.33 -13.07
CA GLU A 30 7.97 -6.83 -12.51
C GLU A 30 7.86 -5.38 -12.03
N HIS A 31 7.22 -4.53 -12.84
CA HIS A 31 6.92 -3.15 -12.48
C HIS A 31 5.98 -3.04 -11.27
N MET A 32 4.94 -3.87 -11.22
CA MET A 32 4.03 -3.95 -10.08
C MET A 32 4.75 -4.41 -8.82
N LEU A 33 5.58 -5.46 -8.90
CA LEU A 33 6.33 -5.97 -7.76
C LEU A 33 7.25 -4.90 -7.19
N ARG A 34 7.99 -4.19 -8.04
CA ARG A 34 8.90 -3.13 -7.62
C ARG A 34 8.17 -1.98 -6.93
N LEU A 35 6.99 -1.61 -7.44
CA LEU A 35 6.17 -0.54 -6.87
C LEU A 35 5.53 -0.96 -5.54
N LEU A 36 4.94 -2.16 -5.48
CA LEU A 36 4.20 -2.63 -4.33
C LEU A 36 5.10 -2.99 -3.14
N THR A 37 6.34 -3.41 -3.36
CA THR A 37 7.27 -3.81 -2.28
C THR A 37 7.44 -2.72 -1.19
N PRO A 38 7.80 -1.46 -1.49
CA PRO A 38 7.85 -0.42 -0.47
C PRO A 38 6.46 -0.05 0.08
N ILE A 39 5.40 -0.12 -0.74
CA ILE A 39 4.02 0.20 -0.36
C ILE A 39 3.51 -0.77 0.69
N VAL A 40 3.64 -2.08 0.46
CA VAL A 40 3.16 -3.09 1.41
C VAL A 40 3.89 -2.96 2.74
N LYS A 41 5.22 -2.75 2.72
CA LYS A 41 6.01 -2.57 3.94
C LYS A 41 5.54 -1.35 4.73
N LEU A 42 5.50 -0.16 4.11
CA LEU A 42 5.18 1.08 4.83
C LEU A 42 3.73 1.08 5.34
N TYR A 43 2.79 0.57 4.54
CA TYR A 43 1.37 0.66 4.84
C TYR A 43 0.97 -0.33 5.92
N THR A 44 1.36 -1.60 5.77
CA THR A 44 1.00 -2.66 6.73
C THR A 44 1.67 -2.45 8.08
N ALA A 45 2.93 -1.99 8.14
CA ALA A 45 3.60 -1.67 9.40
C ALA A 45 2.87 -0.57 10.18
N LYS A 46 2.42 0.48 9.49
CA LYS A 46 1.68 1.59 10.13
C LYS A 46 0.29 1.15 10.58
N GLN A 47 -0.37 0.27 9.85
CA GLN A 47 -1.65 -0.32 10.26
C GLN A 47 -1.48 -1.27 11.45
N ALA A 48 -0.43 -2.08 11.47
CA ALA A 48 -0.19 -3.04 12.53
C ALA A 48 -0.12 -2.36 13.91
N VAL A 49 0.64 -1.26 14.03
CA VAL A 49 0.72 -0.49 15.29
C VAL A 49 -0.66 0.01 15.74
N ALA A 50 -1.45 0.56 14.82
CA ALA A 50 -2.79 1.07 15.14
C ALA A 50 -3.73 -0.07 15.57
N VAL A 51 -3.76 -1.17 14.83
CA VAL A 51 -4.62 -2.34 15.14
C VAL A 51 -4.23 -2.99 16.46
N VAL A 52 -2.93 -3.13 16.73
CA VAL A 52 -2.47 -3.71 18.00
C VAL A 52 -2.83 -2.80 19.17
N SER A 53 -2.69 -1.47 19.02
CA SER A 53 -3.10 -0.52 20.06
C SER A 53 -4.59 -0.65 20.42
N GLU A 54 -5.47 -0.69 19.41
CA GLU A 54 -6.92 -0.92 19.60
C GLU A 54 -7.20 -2.31 20.22
N GLY A 55 -6.42 -3.31 19.83
CA GLY A 55 -6.50 -4.65 20.38
C GLY A 55 -6.17 -4.70 21.87
N LEU A 56 -5.16 -3.97 22.33
CA LEU A 56 -4.82 -3.85 23.75
C LEU A 56 -5.95 -3.15 24.52
N GLU A 57 -6.52 -2.07 23.95
CA GLU A 57 -7.61 -1.32 24.59
C GLU A 57 -8.85 -2.19 24.88
N CYS A 58 -9.13 -3.17 24.01
CA CYS A 58 -10.23 -4.13 24.20
C CYS A 58 -10.09 -4.97 25.49
N PHE A 59 -8.88 -5.12 26.04
CA PHE A 59 -8.63 -5.79 27.32
C PHE A 59 -8.62 -4.82 28.52
N GLY A 60 -8.85 -3.52 28.29
CA GLY A 60 -8.82 -2.48 29.31
C GLY A 60 -7.48 -2.44 30.04
N GLY A 61 -7.51 -2.31 31.37
CA GLY A 61 -6.29 -2.28 32.20
C GLY A 61 -5.38 -3.49 32.01
N GLN A 62 -5.95 -4.67 31.71
CA GLN A 62 -5.16 -5.88 31.47
C GLN A 62 -4.32 -5.78 30.20
N GLY A 63 -4.78 -5.05 29.18
CA GLY A 63 -3.98 -4.81 27.96
C GLY A 63 -2.71 -3.99 28.21
N PHE A 64 -2.68 -3.20 29.29
CA PHE A 64 -1.51 -2.41 29.70
C PHE A 64 -0.55 -3.20 30.60
N MET A 65 -1.04 -4.20 31.34
CA MET A 65 -0.22 -4.93 32.30
C MET A 65 0.79 -5.85 31.58
N GLU A 66 2.07 -5.68 31.90
CA GLU A 66 3.17 -6.43 31.27
C GLU A 66 3.12 -7.95 31.56
N ASP A 67 2.54 -8.36 32.70
CA ASP A 67 2.43 -9.76 33.11
C ASP A 67 1.40 -10.57 32.27
N THR A 68 0.52 -9.89 31.53
CA THR A 68 -0.38 -10.53 30.55
C THR A 68 0.32 -10.88 29.24
N GLY A 69 1.49 -10.30 28.97
CA GLY A 69 2.20 -10.41 27.70
C GLY A 69 1.59 -9.61 26.54
N LEU A 70 0.43 -8.96 26.71
CA LEU A 70 -0.22 -8.19 25.64
C LEU A 70 0.58 -6.93 25.26
N ALA A 71 1.10 -6.21 26.27
CA ALA A 71 1.91 -5.00 26.09
C ALA A 71 3.16 -5.21 25.22
N VAL A 72 3.77 -6.40 25.28
CA VAL A 72 4.90 -6.81 24.43
C VAL A 72 4.54 -6.68 22.94
N THR A 73 3.33 -7.08 22.55
CA THR A 73 2.90 -7.08 21.14
C THR A 73 2.96 -5.68 20.55
N LEU A 74 2.54 -4.65 21.29
CA LEU A 74 2.60 -3.26 20.83
C LEU A 74 4.05 -2.78 20.68
N ARG A 75 4.92 -3.11 21.65
CA ARG A 75 6.34 -2.77 21.61
C ARG A 75 7.05 -3.41 20.42
N ASP A 76 6.81 -4.70 20.20
CA ASP A 76 7.40 -5.44 19.08
C ASP A 76 6.89 -4.93 17.72
N THR A 77 5.61 -4.58 17.64
CA THR A 77 5.01 -4.06 16.40
C THR A 77 5.58 -2.70 15.99
N GLN A 78 6.02 -1.88 16.96
CA GLN A 78 6.55 -0.54 16.67
C GLN A 78 7.81 -0.58 15.78
N VAL A 79 8.66 -1.61 15.94
CA VAL A 79 9.90 -1.75 15.16
C VAL A 79 9.63 -1.83 13.66
N LEU A 80 8.48 -2.38 13.26
CA LEU A 80 8.08 -2.55 11.86
C LEU A 80 8.06 -1.23 11.09
N THR A 81 7.77 -0.12 11.77
CA THR A 81 7.69 1.22 11.17
C THR A 81 9.04 1.92 11.06
N ILE A 82 10.08 1.36 11.67
CA ILE A 82 11.40 1.98 11.85
C ILE A 82 12.46 1.24 11.03
N TRP A 83 12.61 -0.07 11.24
CA TRP A 83 13.63 -0.87 10.56
C TRP A 83 13.31 -1.05 9.08
N GLU A 84 14.29 -1.47 8.27
CA GLU A 84 14.09 -1.73 6.83
C GLU A 84 13.41 -0.57 6.06
N GLY A 85 13.72 0.66 6.48
CA GLY A 85 13.18 1.90 5.91
C GLY A 85 11.98 2.46 6.68
N THR A 86 12.10 3.72 7.12
CA THR A 86 10.98 4.44 7.75
C THR A 86 9.88 4.73 6.74
N THR A 87 8.67 5.05 7.22
CA THR A 87 7.52 5.35 6.35
C THR A 87 7.83 6.40 5.28
N ASN A 88 8.50 7.50 5.65
CA ASN A 88 8.85 8.55 4.68
C ASN A 88 9.96 8.10 3.71
N VAL A 89 10.97 7.38 4.19
CA VAL A 89 12.05 6.86 3.32
C VAL A 89 11.47 5.91 2.27
N LEU A 90 10.57 5.01 2.65
CA LEU A 90 9.90 4.11 1.71
C LEU A 90 8.91 4.84 0.80
N SER A 91 8.27 5.92 1.28
CA SER A 91 7.45 6.77 0.42
C SER A 91 8.28 7.45 -0.66
N LEU A 92 9.49 7.90 -0.35
CA LEU A 92 10.43 8.40 -1.35
C LEU A 92 10.93 7.29 -2.28
N ASP A 93 11.06 6.05 -1.79
CA ASP A 93 11.40 4.91 -2.64
C ASP A 93 10.27 4.54 -3.63
N VAL A 94 9.00 4.72 -3.25
CA VAL A 94 7.86 4.64 -4.17
C VAL A 94 8.03 5.64 -5.31
N LEU A 95 8.28 6.91 -5.00
CA LEU A 95 8.52 7.95 -6.02
C LEU A 95 9.72 7.60 -6.90
N ARG A 96 10.81 7.15 -6.29
CA ARG A 96 12.01 6.70 -7.01
C ARG A 96 11.71 5.56 -7.97
N SER A 97 10.86 4.59 -7.59
CA SER A 97 10.51 3.46 -8.44
C SER A 97 9.80 3.91 -9.72
N ILE A 98 8.90 4.89 -9.59
CA ILE A 98 8.17 5.50 -10.71
C ILE A 98 9.15 6.24 -11.62
N LEU A 99 9.99 7.13 -11.06
CA LEU A 99 10.97 7.90 -11.83
C LEU A 99 11.96 7.02 -12.59
N LYS A 100 12.53 6.00 -11.92
CA LYS A 100 13.48 5.07 -12.56
C LYS A 100 12.85 4.25 -13.70
N SER A 101 11.57 3.94 -13.57
CA SER A 101 10.81 3.24 -14.61
C SER A 101 10.32 4.16 -15.74
N GLN A 102 10.61 5.46 -15.68
CA GLN A 102 10.06 6.47 -16.60
C GLN A 102 8.52 6.43 -16.66
N GLY A 103 7.86 6.26 -15.51
CA GLY A 103 6.40 6.20 -15.40
C GLY A 103 5.79 4.82 -15.61
N LYS A 104 6.51 3.85 -16.21
CA LYS A 104 5.96 2.51 -16.51
C LYS A 104 5.42 1.77 -15.28
N ALA A 105 6.01 1.95 -14.10
CA ALA A 105 5.49 1.37 -12.87
C ALA A 105 4.10 1.89 -12.50
N LEU A 106 3.85 3.17 -12.76
CA LEU A 106 2.56 3.79 -12.49
C LEU A 106 1.53 3.44 -13.57
N ASP A 107 1.95 3.29 -14.82
CA ASP A 107 1.10 2.76 -15.89
C ASP A 107 0.65 1.32 -15.60
N ALA A 108 1.59 0.47 -15.16
CA ALA A 108 1.30 -0.89 -14.72
C ALA A 108 0.29 -0.91 -13.56
N PHE A 109 0.43 0.02 -12.59
CA PHE A 109 -0.52 0.18 -11.50
C PHE A 109 -1.93 0.53 -12.02
N PHE A 110 -2.04 1.54 -12.88
CA PHE A 110 -3.34 1.96 -13.42
C PHE A 110 -4.00 0.85 -14.25
N ALA A 111 -3.24 0.15 -15.09
CA ALA A 111 -3.75 -0.96 -15.88
C ALA A 111 -4.26 -2.10 -14.99
N THR A 112 -3.48 -2.47 -13.98
CA THR A 112 -3.84 -3.56 -13.04
C THR A 112 -5.06 -3.21 -12.20
N ALA A 113 -5.11 -1.99 -11.65
CA ALA A 113 -6.25 -1.52 -10.86
C ALA A 113 -7.53 -1.44 -11.71
N GLN A 114 -7.43 -0.95 -12.94
CA GLN A 114 -8.56 -0.87 -13.87
C GLN A 114 -9.09 -2.27 -14.24
N ALA A 115 -8.22 -3.22 -14.52
CA ALA A 115 -8.63 -4.61 -14.81
C ALA A 115 -9.35 -5.27 -13.62
N LYS A 116 -8.86 -5.05 -12.38
CA LYS A 116 -9.53 -5.53 -11.15
C LYS A 116 -10.92 -4.88 -10.98
N LEU A 117 -11.04 -3.58 -11.25
CA LEU A 117 -12.33 -2.87 -11.20
C LEU A 117 -13.32 -3.39 -12.23
N GLU A 118 -12.88 -3.65 -13.47
CA GLU A 118 -13.74 -4.20 -14.52
C GLU A 118 -14.25 -5.60 -14.18
N ALA A 119 -13.42 -6.43 -13.55
CA ALA A 119 -13.84 -7.73 -13.04
C ALA A 119 -14.88 -7.58 -11.92
N ALA A 120 -14.63 -6.69 -10.96
CA ALA A 120 -15.54 -6.42 -9.83
C ALA A 120 -16.87 -5.79 -10.27
N ALA A 121 -16.86 -4.95 -11.31
CA ALA A 121 -18.04 -4.29 -11.87
C ALA A 121 -19.06 -5.28 -12.48
N ARG A 122 -18.70 -6.55 -12.67
CA ARG A 122 -19.63 -7.61 -13.09
C ARG A 122 -20.54 -8.08 -11.94
N LEU A 123 -20.18 -7.75 -10.71
CA LEU A 123 -20.93 -8.12 -9.50
C LEU A 123 -21.75 -6.90 -9.05
N SER A 124 -23.07 -7.03 -9.05
CA SER A 124 -24.00 -5.96 -8.69
C SER A 124 -23.82 -5.49 -7.24
N GLU A 125 -23.48 -6.40 -6.33
CA GLU A 125 -23.26 -6.11 -4.91
C GLU A 125 -22.04 -5.21 -4.66
N LEU A 126 -21.07 -5.20 -5.58
CA LEU A 126 -19.83 -4.43 -5.44
C LEU A 126 -19.89 -3.03 -6.07
N GLN A 127 -20.98 -2.68 -6.77
CA GLN A 127 -21.09 -1.40 -7.49
C GLN A 127 -20.77 -0.16 -6.64
N PRO A 128 -21.22 -0.05 -5.38
CA PRO A 128 -20.86 1.10 -4.55
C PRO A 128 -19.35 1.22 -4.34
N SER A 129 -18.68 0.11 -4.04
CA SER A 129 -17.22 0.06 -3.83
C SER A 129 -16.46 0.34 -5.13
N VAL A 130 -16.91 -0.24 -6.25
CA VAL A 130 -16.34 0.00 -7.58
C VAL A 130 -16.37 1.49 -7.91
N GLN A 131 -17.49 2.17 -7.70
CA GLN A 131 -17.62 3.60 -7.98
C GLN A 131 -16.66 4.44 -7.12
N VAL A 132 -16.52 4.12 -5.84
CA VAL A 132 -15.60 4.82 -4.93
C VAL A 132 -14.15 4.67 -5.39
N VAL A 133 -13.71 3.43 -5.66
CA VAL A 133 -12.33 3.17 -6.08
C VAL A 133 -12.06 3.75 -7.46
N GLN A 134 -13.01 3.69 -8.39
CA GLN A 134 -12.88 4.29 -9.72
C GLN A 134 -12.75 5.82 -9.65
N ASN A 135 -13.53 6.48 -8.79
CA ASN A 135 -13.41 7.91 -8.56
C ASN A 135 -12.03 8.28 -7.98
N ASN A 136 -11.55 7.52 -7.00
CA ASN A 136 -10.23 7.74 -6.41
C ASN A 136 -9.10 7.51 -7.42
N LEU A 137 -9.22 6.49 -8.28
CA LEU A 137 -8.27 6.22 -9.36
C LEU A 137 -8.21 7.38 -10.37
N GLN A 138 -9.36 7.97 -10.72
CA GLN A 138 -9.43 9.14 -11.58
C GLN A 138 -8.82 10.39 -10.92
N GLN A 139 -9.07 10.61 -9.63
CA GLN A 139 -8.45 11.71 -8.89
C GLN A 139 -6.93 11.55 -8.83
N LEU A 140 -6.44 10.34 -8.58
CA LEU A 140 -5.01 10.03 -8.59
C LEU A 140 -4.38 10.31 -9.96
N LYS A 141 -5.03 9.91 -11.07
CA LYS A 141 -4.57 10.25 -12.43
C LYS A 141 -4.44 11.75 -12.65
N ARG A 142 -5.44 12.53 -12.21
CA ARG A 142 -5.41 14.01 -12.30
C ARG A 142 -4.28 14.60 -11.45
N PHE A 143 -4.07 14.07 -10.24
CA PHE A 143 -2.99 14.51 -9.36
C PHE A 143 -1.62 14.29 -10.00
N VAL A 144 -1.37 13.09 -10.52
CA VAL A 144 -0.12 12.76 -11.22
C VAL A 144 0.12 13.69 -12.41
N SER A 145 -0.90 13.94 -13.24
CA SER A 145 -0.76 14.83 -14.40
C SER A 145 -0.43 16.28 -14.04
N ARG A 146 -0.79 16.75 -12.85
CA ARG A 146 -0.44 18.10 -12.37
C ARG A 146 0.99 18.14 -11.84
N MET A 147 1.39 17.09 -11.12
CA MET A 147 2.74 17.03 -10.53
C MET A 147 3.86 16.99 -11.56
N ASP A 148 3.61 16.48 -12.77
CA ASP A 148 4.59 16.57 -13.87
C ASP A 148 4.99 18.02 -14.20
N SER A 149 4.17 19.01 -13.81
CA SER A 149 4.42 20.44 -14.04
C SER A 149 4.96 21.22 -12.82
N GLU A 150 4.86 20.65 -11.62
CA GLU A 150 5.07 21.36 -10.33
C GLU A 150 6.46 21.10 -9.70
N GLY A 151 7.23 20.13 -10.24
CA GLY A 151 8.64 19.91 -9.87
C GLY A 151 8.85 18.90 -8.72
N GLU A 152 10.09 18.42 -8.58
CA GLU A 152 10.43 17.27 -7.72
C GLU A 152 10.18 17.50 -6.22
N ALA A 153 10.42 18.71 -5.72
CA ALA A 153 10.29 19.03 -4.30
C ALA A 153 8.83 18.89 -3.80
N GLU A 154 7.86 19.32 -4.61
CA GLU A 154 6.44 19.23 -4.27
C GLU A 154 5.97 17.77 -4.26
N MET A 155 6.47 16.95 -5.20
CA MET A 155 6.21 15.51 -5.23
C MET A 155 6.72 14.80 -3.96
N GLN A 156 7.90 15.19 -3.48
CA GLN A 156 8.48 14.61 -2.26
C GLN A 156 7.69 14.99 -1.00
N LEU A 157 7.16 16.23 -0.92
CA LEU A 157 6.30 16.67 0.19
C LEU A 157 5.02 15.83 0.28
N ALA A 158 4.40 15.52 -0.86
CA ALA A 158 3.20 14.69 -0.93
C ALA A 158 3.49 13.18 -0.89
N GLY A 159 4.76 12.75 -0.88
CA GLY A 159 5.16 11.38 -1.15
C GLY A 159 4.50 10.34 -0.23
N ARG A 160 4.33 10.67 1.05
CA ARG A 160 3.66 9.78 2.01
C ARG A 160 2.18 9.60 1.70
N ASP A 161 1.46 10.68 1.47
CA ASP A 161 0.02 10.64 1.19
C ASP A 161 -0.25 9.99 -0.18
N PHE A 162 0.65 10.21 -1.13
CA PHE A 162 0.65 9.54 -2.42
C PHE A 162 0.81 8.01 -2.26
N ALA A 163 1.82 7.55 -1.52
CA ALA A 163 2.05 6.12 -1.28
C ALA A 163 0.86 5.46 -0.53
N TYR A 164 0.27 6.15 0.44
CA TYR A 164 -0.93 5.69 1.14
C TYR A 164 -2.15 5.61 0.22
N THR A 165 -2.26 6.53 -0.73
CA THR A 165 -3.36 6.53 -1.71
C THR A 165 -3.23 5.36 -2.66
N LEU A 166 -2.02 5.05 -3.14
CA LEU A 166 -1.75 3.83 -3.91
C LEU A 166 -2.14 2.58 -3.11
N ALA A 167 -1.73 2.49 -1.84
CA ALA A 167 -2.06 1.35 -0.99
C ALA A 167 -3.58 1.16 -0.83
N ARG A 168 -4.32 2.23 -0.54
CA ARG A 168 -5.78 2.19 -0.33
C ARG A 168 -6.58 1.91 -1.59
N ILE A 169 -6.08 2.32 -2.76
CA ILE A 169 -6.74 2.03 -4.04
C ILE A 169 -6.55 0.57 -4.41
N TYR A 170 -5.40 0.00 -4.06
CA TYR A 170 -5.02 -1.34 -4.49
C TYR A 170 -5.48 -2.45 -3.54
N ALA A 171 -5.51 -2.18 -2.23
CA ALA A 171 -5.96 -3.09 -1.18
C ALA A 171 -7.50 -3.19 -1.10
#